data_AF-A0A0V7Z3T7-F1
#
_entry.id   AF-A0A0V7Z3T7-F1
#
_cell.length_a   1.000
_cell.length_b   1.000
_cell.length_c   1.000
_cell.angle_alpha   90.00
_cell.angle_beta   90.00
_cell.angle_gamma   90.00
#
_symmetry.space_group_name_H-M   'P 1'
#
loop_
_entity.id
_entity.type
_entity.pdbx_description
1 polymer ?
#
loop_
_entity_poly.entity_id
_entity_poly.type
_entity_poly.pdbx_seq_one_letter_code
_entity_poly.pdbx_strand_id
1 'polypeptide(L)' 'MPRPYEPFADALRIAREIVRDRVGAVTRAAVQADPHAYDEACNALALRIAEALVDEGEAVASRYAGRGDRAA' A
#
# COMPACT_ATOMS: atom_id res chain seq x y z
N MET A 1 13.96 20.96 5.45
CA MET A 1 14.34 19.85 4.56
C MET A 1 13.35 18.71 4.77
N PRO A 2 12.72 18.15 3.72
CA PRO A 2 11.85 17.00 3.87
C PRO A 2 12.67 15.81 4.37
N ARG A 3 12.13 15.04 5.32
CA ARG A 3 12.88 13.91 5.89
C ARG A 3 12.92 12.78 4.87
N PRO A 4 14.05 12.06 4.70
CA PRO A 4 14.18 11.00 3.69
C PRO A 4 13.18 9.84 3.84
N TYR A 5 12.49 9.72 4.99
CA TYR A 5 11.49 8.69 5.27
C TYR A 5 10.05 9.18 5.15
N GLU A 6 9.84 10.48 4.96
CA GLU A 6 8.53 11.12 4.94
C GLU A 6 7.59 10.55 3.85
N PRO A 7 8.07 10.21 2.64
CA PRO A 7 7.20 9.62 1.63
C PRO A 7 6.81 8.17 1.91
N PHE A 8 7.74 7.39 2.48
CA PHE A 8 7.42 6.03 2.91
C PHE A 8 6.50 6.02 4.15
N ALA A 9 6.48 7.09 4.94
CA ALA A 9 5.56 7.22 6.07
C ALA A 9 4.09 7.29 5.62
N ASP A 10 3.81 7.98 4.51
CA ASP A 10 2.48 8.01 3.90
C ASP A 10 2.10 6.66 3.29
N ALA A 11 3.01 6.03 2.56
CA ALA A 11 2.81 4.70 2.01
C ALA A 11 2.45 3.67 3.12
N LEU A 12 3.16 3.72 4.26
CA LEU A 12 2.88 2.90 5.43
C LEU A 12 1.55 3.28 6.13
N ARG A 13 1.15 4.54 6.11
CA ARG A 13 -0.16 4.97 6.62
C ARG A 13 -1.28 4.39 5.76
N ILE A 14 -1.18 4.51 4.44
CA ILE A 14 -2.15 3.97 3.49
C ILE A 14 -2.24 2.45 3.61
N ALA A 15 -1.10 1.74 3.67
CA ALA A 15 -1.08 0.29 3.88
C ALA A 15 -1.82 -0.12 5.16
N ARG A 16 -1.67 0.62 6.27
CA ARG A 16 -2.40 0.37 7.51
C ARG A 16 -3.90 0.63 7.40
N GLU A 17 -4.32 1.59 6.60
CA GLU A 17 -5.74 1.84 6.33
C GLU A 17 -6.35 0.71 5.49
N ILE A 18 -5.64 0.24 4.46
CA ILE A 18 -6.04 -0.91 3.63
C ILE A 18 -6.21 -2.16 4.49
N VAL A 19 -5.26 -2.44 5.40
CA VAL A 19 -5.38 -3.57 6.33
C VAL A 19 -6.65 -3.45 7.17
N ARG A 20 -6.93 -2.28 7.75
CA ARG A 20 -8.13 -2.09 8.58
C ARG A 20 -9.43 -2.29 7.80
N ASP A 21 -9.48 -1.83 6.54
CA ASP A 21 -10.65 -1.97 5.68
C ASP A 21 -10.91 -3.44 5.30
N ARG A 22 -9.84 -4.20 5.02
CA ARG A 22 -9.95 -5.55 4.44
C ARG A 22 -9.83 -6.70 5.42
N VAL A 23 -9.31 -6.48 6.64
CA VAL A 23 -9.14 -7.54 7.64
C VAL A 23 -10.45 -8.26 7.94
N GLY A 24 -11.59 -7.55 7.91
CA GLY A 24 -12.90 -8.15 8.15
C GLY A 24 -13.28 -9.23 7.12
N ALA A 25 -12.87 -9.09 5.86
CA ALA A 25 -13.12 -10.10 4.83
C ALA A 25 -12.30 -11.38 5.09
N VAL A 26 -11.01 -11.21 5.40
CA VAL A 26 -10.09 -12.31 5.77
C VAL A 26 -10.61 -13.05 7.01
N THR A 27 -10.97 -12.31 8.06
CA THR A 27 -11.51 -12.91 9.30
C THR A 27 -12.81 -13.67 9.05
N ARG A 28 -13.73 -13.11 8.25
CA ARG A 28 -14.99 -13.80 7.92
C ARG A 28 -14.77 -15.10 7.17
N ALA A 29 -13.86 -15.13 6.19
CA ALA A 29 -13.54 -16.34 5.44
C ALA A 29 -12.88 -17.40 6.34
N ALA A 30 -11.95 -16.99 7.21
CA ALA A 30 -11.31 -17.87 8.18
C ALA A 30 -12.32 -18.52 9.14
N VAL A 31 -13.24 -17.72 9.70
CA VAL A 31 -14.28 -18.20 10.62
C VAL A 31 -15.24 -19.18 9.94
N GLN A 32 -15.53 -18.99 8.65
CA GLN A 32 -16.37 -19.90 7.87
C GLN A 32 -15.62 -21.16 7.41
N ALA A 33 -14.32 -21.25 7.67
CA ALA A 33 -13.45 -22.33 7.20
C ALA A 33 -13.54 -22.55 5.69
N ASP A 34 -13.67 -21.46 4.92
CA ASP A 34 -13.63 -21.47 3.45
C ASP A 34 -12.20 -21.16 2.98
N PRO A 35 -11.41 -22.16 2.55
CA PRO A 35 -10.02 -21.95 2.18
C PRO A 35 -9.88 -21.10 0.91
N HIS A 36 -10.79 -21.25 -0.05
CA HIS A 36 -10.73 -20.51 -1.29
C HIS A 36 -11.02 -19.02 -1.04
N ALA A 37 -12.08 -18.72 -0.29
CA ALA A 37 -12.41 -17.34 0.06
C ALA A 37 -11.33 -16.70 0.95
N TYR A 38 -10.67 -17.49 1.80
CA TYR A 38 -9.57 -17.00 2.63
C TYR A 38 -8.35 -16.61 1.78
N ASP A 39 -7.93 -17.50 0.87
CA ASP A 39 -6.79 -17.25 -0.01
C ASP A 39 -7.05 -16.07 -0.94
N GLU A 40 -8.25 -15.97 -1.50
CA GLU A 40 -8.67 -14.84 -2.33
C GLU A 40 -8.63 -13.52 -1.54
N ALA A 41 -9.18 -13.50 -0.32
CA ALA A 41 -9.16 -12.31 0.54
C ALA A 41 -7.73 -11.90 0.92
N CYS A 42 -6.85 -12.86 1.19
CA CYS A 42 -5.44 -12.60 1.48
C CYS A 42 -4.70 -12.04 0.27
N ASN A 43 -4.89 -12.63 -0.92
CA ASN A 43 -4.28 -12.15 -2.15
C ASN A 43 -4.76 -10.74 -2.50
N ALA A 44 -6.07 -10.49 -2.39
CA ALA A 44 -6.63 -9.17 -2.65
C ALA A 44 -6.07 -8.11 -1.68
N LEU A 45 -5.88 -8.44 -0.40
CA LEU A 45 -5.23 -7.56 0.57
C LEU A 45 -3.77 -7.30 0.20
N ALA A 46 -2.99 -8.35 -0.06
CA ALA A 46 -1.58 -8.22 -0.39
C ALA A 46 -1.35 -7.40 -1.66
N LEU A 47 -2.14 -7.65 -2.72
CA LEU A 47 -2.07 -6.91 -3.98
C LEU A 47 -2.37 -5.43 -3.76
N ARG A 48 -3.42 -5.10 -3.00
CA ARG A 48 -3.81 -3.71 -2.74
C ARG A 48 -2.73 -2.94 -1.97
N ILE A 49 -2.07 -3.58 -1.02
CA ILE A 49 -0.93 -2.99 -0.31
C ILE A 49 0.23 -2.77 -1.28
N ALA A 50 0.56 -3.77 -2.11
CA ALA A 50 1.65 -3.65 -3.08
C ALA A 50 1.42 -2.51 -4.07
N GLU A 51 0.21 -2.40 -4.65
CA GLU A 51 -0.22 -1.29 -5.51
C GLU A 51 0.02 0.06 -4.82
N ALA A 52 -0.52 0.25 -3.61
CA ALA A 52 -0.39 1.51 -2.88
C ALA A 52 1.06 1.90 -2.56
N LEU A 53 1.92 0.92 -2.26
CA LEU A 53 3.34 1.17 -2.00
C LEU A 53 4.09 1.54 -3.28
N VAL A 54 3.77 0.89 -4.41
CA VAL A 54 4.37 1.20 -5.71
C VAL A 54 3.93 2.57 -6.20
N ASP A 55 2.63 2.88 -6.14
CA ASP A 55 2.07 4.17 -6.56
C ASP A 55 2.72 5.35 -5.81
N GLU A 56 2.87 5.22 -4.48
CA GLU A 56 3.57 6.24 -3.70
C GLU A 56 5.06 6.29 -4.03
N GLY A 57 5.71 5.14 -4.26
CA GLY A 57 7.10 5.08 -4.71
C GLY A 57 7.33 5.82 -6.03
N GLU A 58 6.45 5.62 -7.01
CA GLU A 58 6.48 6.30 -8.31
C GLU A 58 6.18 7.79 -8.19
N ALA A 59 5.18 8.17 -7.39
CA ALA A 59 4.86 9.58 -7.14
C ALA A 59 6.06 10.33 -6.53
N VAL A 60 6.81 9.66 -5.67
CA VAL A 60 8.02 10.21 -5.05
C VAL A 60 9.15 10.33 -6.06
N ALA A 61 9.43 9.28 -6.82
CA ALA A 61 10.43 9.31 -7.90
C ALA A 61 10.15 10.45 -8.90
N SER A 62 8.89 10.65 -9.27
CA SER A 62 8.46 11.71 -10.19
C SER A 62 8.67 13.13 -9.60
N ARG A 63 8.40 13.32 -8.30
CA ARG A 63 8.67 14.60 -7.59
C ARG A 63 10.16 14.93 -7.49
N TYR A 64 11.03 13.93 -7.39
CA TYR A 64 12.48 14.12 -7.37
C TYR A 64 13.05 14.37 -8.78
N ALA A 65 12.58 13.66 -9.80
CA ALA A 65 12.98 13.88 -11.18
C ALA A 65 12.64 15.31 -11.68
N GLY A 66 11.43 15.80 -11.41
CA GLY A 66 11.00 17.16 -11.80
C GLY A 66 11.70 18.30 -11.03
N ARG A 67 12.41 18.01 -9.94
CA ARG A 67 13.22 18.99 -9.21
C ARG A 67 14.62 19.16 -9.82
N GLY A 68 15.18 18.10 -10.41
CA GLY A 68 16.48 18.17 -11.09
C GLY A 68 16.45 19.03 -12.35
N ASP A 69 15.32 19.00 -13.08
CA ASP A 69 15.16 19.70 -14.37
C ASP A 69 14.91 21.21 -14.25
N ARG A 70 14.54 21.70 -13.06
CA ARG A 70 14.37 23.15 -12.78
C ARG A 70 15.64 23.82 -12.24
N ALA A 71 16.70 23.06 -12.04
CA ALA A 71 17.98 23.53 -11.51
C ALA A 71 19.11 23.52 -12.57
N ALA A 72 18.80 23.15 -13.82
CA ALA A 72 19.66 23.24 -14.99
C ALA A 72 19.20 24.40 -15.90
#